data_AF-A0A2V5V3F6-F1
#
_entry.id   AF-A0A2V5V3F6-F1
#
_cell.length_a   1.000
_cell.length_b   1.000
_cell.length_c   1.000
_cell.angle_alpha   90.00
_cell.angle_beta   90.00
_cell.angle_gamma   90.00
#
_symmetry.space_group_name_H-M   'P 1'
#
loop_
_entity.id
_entity.type
_entity.pdbx_description
1 polymer ?
#
loop_
_entity_poly.entity_id
_entity_poly.type
_entity_poly.pdbx_seq_one_letter_code
_entity_poly.pdbx_strand_id
1 'polypeptide(L)'
;MRIERKRLRSVASKDEAEKSEDRTGIIDVIAHDAKTGEVVLVMNESNAWNGSDARLLGLQERFNTYVSFLLDGEMVEAHPDLAGKPVRIEVRCAHMPDARALELLGMIHDQLAFQEIKTEVVVRNAEDRRPKE
;
A
#
# COMPACT_ATOMS: atom_id res chain seq x y z
N MET A 1 -9.43 4.67 19.81
CA MET A 1 -9.17 4.60 18.35
C MET A 1 -9.08 3.15 17.91
N ARG A 2 -10.21 2.62 17.43
CA ARG A 2 -10.38 1.24 16.97
C ARG A 2 -10.13 1.30 15.46
N ILE A 3 -9.00 0.76 15.00
CA ILE A 3 -8.82 0.50 13.58
C ILE A 3 -9.49 -0.86 13.38
N GLU A 4 -10.66 -0.89 12.75
CA GLU A 4 -11.28 -2.15 12.37
C GLU A 4 -10.42 -2.80 11.28
N ARG A 5 -9.56 -3.73 11.71
CA ARG A 5 -8.69 -4.52 10.82
C ARG A 5 -9.54 -5.58 10.14
N LYS A 6 -10.27 -5.20 9.09
CA LYS A 6 -11.00 -6.16 8.27
C LYS A 6 -10.00 -6.87 7.36
N ARG A 7 -9.46 -8.02 7.79
CA ARG A 7 -8.69 -8.92 6.92
C ARG A 7 -9.64 -9.47 5.86
N LEU A 8 -9.53 -8.98 4.62
CA LEU A 8 -10.30 -9.50 3.50
C LEU A 8 -9.68 -10.83 3.03
N ARG A 9 -10.49 -11.89 3.03
CA ARG A 9 -10.17 -13.12 2.31
C ARG A 9 -10.26 -12.83 0.83
N SER A 10 -9.20 -13.20 0.11
CA SER A 10 -9.12 -13.24 -1.35
C SER A 10 -10.35 -13.93 -1.94
N VAL A 11 -10.96 -13.28 -2.94
CA VAL A 11 -11.81 -13.97 -3.90
C VAL A 11 -10.90 -14.95 -4.64
N ALA A 12 -11.16 -16.23 -4.37
CA ALA A 12 -10.54 -17.34 -5.08
C ALA A 12 -11.24 -17.46 -6.42
N SER A 13 -10.54 -17.08 -7.50
CA SER A 13 -10.67 -17.84 -8.74
C SER A 13 -9.73 -19.04 -8.61
N LYS A 14 -10.37 -20.19 -8.52
CA LYS A 14 -9.80 -21.52 -8.36
C LYS A 14 -9.08 -21.88 -9.66
N ASP A 15 -7.76 -21.99 -9.59
CA ASP A 15 -7.02 -23.16 -10.10
C ASP A 15 -5.52 -23.06 -9.75
N GLU A 16 -5.01 -24.20 -9.29
CA GLU A 16 -3.62 -24.64 -9.26
C GLU A 16 -2.63 -24.05 -8.24
N ALA A 17 -2.06 -24.98 -7.49
CA ALA A 17 -0.99 -24.84 -6.52
C ALA A 17 0.38 -24.65 -7.22
N GLU A 18 1.36 -24.21 -6.43
CA GLU A 18 2.80 -24.17 -6.74
C GLU A 18 3.30 -23.04 -7.64
N LYS A 19 3.52 -21.86 -7.03
CA LYS A 19 4.82 -21.17 -7.12
C LYS A 19 4.94 -20.07 -6.06
N SER A 20 5.98 -20.20 -5.25
CA SER A 20 6.53 -19.15 -4.39
C SER A 20 7.01 -17.98 -5.25
N GLU A 21 6.87 -16.75 -4.74
CA GLU A 21 7.42 -15.52 -5.31
C GLU A 21 6.80 -15.05 -6.63
N ASP A 22 5.54 -14.59 -6.60
CA ASP A 22 5.07 -13.39 -7.33
C ASP A 22 3.60 -13.17 -6.96
N ARG A 23 3.34 -12.37 -5.94
CA ARG A 23 2.00 -11.81 -5.68
C ARG A 23 2.10 -10.30 -5.72
N THR A 24 2.65 -9.82 -6.83
CA THR A 24 2.73 -8.40 -7.18
C THR A 24 1.32 -7.95 -7.55
N GLY A 25 0.51 -7.63 -6.54
CA GLY A 25 -0.83 -7.08 -6.78
C GLY A 25 -1.90 -7.36 -5.73
N ILE A 26 -1.56 -7.94 -4.58
CA ILE A 26 -2.54 -8.04 -3.49
C ILE A 26 -2.37 -6.81 -2.62
N ILE A 27 -3.32 -5.89 -2.68
CA ILE A 27 -3.38 -4.76 -1.74
C ILE A 27 -3.31 -5.33 -0.33
N ASP A 28 -2.25 -4.97 0.38
CA ASP A 28 -1.88 -5.57 1.67
C ASP A 28 -3.01 -5.36 2.69
N VAL A 29 -3.47 -4.11 2.83
CA VAL A 29 -4.62 -3.74 3.66
C VAL A 29 -5.31 -2.50 3.08
N ILE A 30 -6.64 -2.54 2.99
CA ILE A 30 -7.47 -1.34 2.83
C ILE A 30 -8.07 -1.00 4.19
N ALA A 31 -7.83 0.22 4.66
CA ALA A 31 -8.40 0.77 5.87
C ALA A 31 -9.19 2.04 5.53
N HIS A 32 -10.14 2.39 6.37
CA HIS A 32 -10.86 3.66 6.29
C HIS A 32 -10.52 4.46 7.54
N ASP A 33 -9.89 5.62 7.37
CA ASP A 33 -9.61 6.52 8.47
C ASP A 33 -10.87 7.32 8.79
N ALA A 34 -11.56 6.94 9.85
CA ALA A 34 -12.80 7.61 10.26
C ALA A 34 -12.59 9.05 10.77
N LYS A 35 -11.34 9.50 11.01
CA LYS A 35 -11.08 10.87 11.45
C LYS A 35 -11.01 11.82 10.27
N THR A 36 -10.32 11.42 9.20
CA THR A 36 -10.15 12.25 7.99
C THR A 36 -11.16 11.90 6.90
N GLY A 37 -11.82 10.75 6.99
CA GLY A 37 -12.71 10.21 5.96
C GLY A 37 -11.95 9.63 4.76
N GLU A 38 -10.64 9.40 4.90
CA GLU A 38 -9.77 8.93 3.83
C GLU A 38 -9.70 7.41 3.76
N VAL A 39 -9.62 6.86 2.55
CA VAL A 39 -9.27 5.47 2.32
C VAL A 39 -7.77 5.32 2.39
N VAL A 40 -7.28 4.50 3.31
CA VAL A 40 -5.85 4.23 3.50
C VAL A 40 -5.50 2.87 2.93
N LEU A 41 -4.73 2.86 1.84
CA LEU A 41 -4.15 1.63 1.28
C LEU A 41 -2.77 1.45 1.89
N VAL A 42 -2.64 0.48 2.79
CA VAL A 42 -1.37 0.19 3.44
C VAL A 42 -0.61 -0.79 2.58
N MET A 43 0.60 -0.43 2.17
CA MET A 43 1.58 -1.28 1.51
C MET A 43 2.64 -1.68 2.53
N ASN A 44 2.76 -2.96 2.89
CA ASN A 44 3.83 -3.38 3.80
C ASN A 44 5.10 -3.66 3.01
N GLU A 45 6.21 -3.06 3.43
CA GLU A 45 7.52 -3.33 2.88
C GLU A 45 8.44 -3.87 3.97
N SER A 46 8.52 -5.20 4.03
CA SER A 46 9.22 -5.90 5.11
C SER A 46 10.70 -6.13 4.81
N ASN A 47 11.10 -6.13 3.53
CA ASN A 47 12.48 -6.45 3.19
C ASN A 47 13.38 -5.23 3.36
N ALA A 48 14.66 -5.48 3.63
CA ALA A 48 15.66 -4.44 3.66
C ALA A 48 15.78 -3.75 2.29
N TRP A 49 16.19 -2.49 2.34
CA TRP A 49 16.54 -1.74 1.15
C TRP A 49 18.02 -2.05 0.87
N ASN A 50 18.31 -2.39 -0.39
CA ASN A 50 19.64 -2.74 -0.85
C ASN A 50 20.04 -1.91 -2.08
N GLY A 51 19.28 -0.86 -2.38
CA GLY A 51 19.43 0.00 -3.56
C GLY A 51 19.46 -0.71 -4.91
N SER A 52 19.09 -2.00 -4.98
CA SER A 52 19.16 -2.79 -6.20
C SER A 52 18.04 -2.43 -7.17
N ASP A 53 18.33 -2.43 -8.46
CA ASP A 53 17.37 -2.05 -9.51
C ASP A 53 16.12 -2.95 -9.47
N ALA A 54 16.29 -4.26 -9.27
CA ALA A 54 15.18 -5.19 -9.11
C ALA A 54 14.26 -4.83 -7.93
N ARG A 55 14.83 -4.26 -6.86
CA ARG A 55 14.09 -3.85 -5.67
C ARG A 55 13.29 -2.57 -5.92
N LEU A 56 13.92 -1.61 -6.60
CA LEU A 56 13.28 -0.36 -7.01
C LEU A 56 12.18 -0.62 -8.03
N LEU A 57 12.43 -1.51 -9.00
CA LEU A 57 11.45 -1.94 -9.99
C LEU A 57 10.23 -2.59 -9.31
N GLY A 58 10.45 -3.56 -8.43
CA GLY A 58 9.35 -4.20 -7.70
C GLY A 58 8.52 -3.21 -6.85
N LEU A 59 9.15 -2.19 -6.27
CA LEU A 59 8.41 -1.12 -5.57
C LEU A 59 7.54 -0.32 -6.55
N GLN A 60 8.10 0.09 -7.69
CA GLN A 60 7.38 0.83 -8.71
C GLN A 60 6.21 0.01 -9.28
N GLU A 61 6.41 -1.27 -9.55
CA GLU A 61 5.36 -2.18 -10.02
C GLU A 61 4.23 -2.29 -9.00
N ARG A 62 4.54 -2.47 -7.72
CA ARG A 62 3.52 -2.48 -6.65
C ARG A 62 2.72 -1.18 -6.62
N PHE A 63 3.37 -0.03 -6.74
CA PHE A 63 2.65 1.25 -6.81
C PHE A 63 1.76 1.33 -8.04
N ASN A 64 2.27 0.97 -9.21
CA ASN A 64 1.48 0.95 -10.45
C ASN A 64 0.25 0.06 -10.31
N THR A 65 0.36 -1.12 -9.69
CA THR A 65 -0.80 -1.98 -9.45
C THR A 65 -1.85 -1.32 -8.55
N TYR A 66 -1.43 -0.69 -7.46
CA TYR A 66 -2.35 -0.03 -6.52
C TYR A 66 -3.05 1.17 -7.19
N VAL A 67 -2.30 1.92 -7.99
CA VAL A 67 -2.81 3.09 -8.69
C VAL A 67 -3.76 2.66 -9.80
N SER A 68 -3.41 1.66 -10.59
CA SER A 68 -4.32 1.08 -11.59
C SER A 68 -5.61 0.58 -10.94
N PHE A 69 -5.54 -0.10 -9.79
CA PHE A 69 -6.73 -0.53 -9.04
C PHE A 69 -7.64 0.63 -8.60
N LEU A 70 -7.05 1.77 -8.22
CA LEU A 70 -7.78 2.98 -7.84
C LEU A 70 -8.39 3.70 -9.05
N LEU A 71 -7.61 3.85 -10.12
CA LEU A 71 -8.00 4.58 -11.31
C LEU A 71 -9.01 3.83 -12.18
N ASP A 72 -8.91 2.49 -12.24
CA ASP A 72 -9.85 1.64 -12.97
C ASP A 72 -11.22 1.54 -12.26
N GLY A 73 -11.27 1.91 -10.98
CA GLY A 73 -12.50 1.87 -10.18
C GLY A 73 -12.78 0.51 -9.56
N GLU A 74 -11.88 -0.47 -9.69
CA GLU A 74 -12.00 -1.81 -9.06
C GLU A 74 -12.19 -1.69 -7.53
N MET A 75 -11.58 -0.67 -6.89
CA MET A 75 -11.84 -0.34 -5.49
C MET A 75 -13.32 -0.04 -5.21
N VAL A 76 -13.96 0.74 -6.07
CA VAL A 76 -15.35 1.18 -5.91
C VAL A 76 -16.31 0.03 -6.17
N GLU A 77 -15.99 -0.84 -7.12
CA GLU A 77 -16.76 -2.06 -7.38
C GLU A 77 -16.73 -3.02 -6.18
N ALA A 78 -15.54 -3.24 -5.60
CA ALA A 78 -15.40 -4.08 -4.41
C ALA A 78 -15.94 -3.42 -3.13
N HIS A 79 -15.83 -2.09 -3.03
CA HIS A 79 -16.17 -1.30 -1.86
C HIS A 79 -16.91 0.00 -2.23
N PRO A 80 -18.21 -0.08 -2.56
CA PRO A 80 -18.99 1.10 -2.95
C PRO A 80 -19.13 2.12 -1.82
N ASP A 81 -18.98 1.71 -0.55
CA ASP A 81 -18.93 2.62 0.60
C ASP A 81 -17.72 3.57 0.56
N LEU A 82 -16.67 3.21 -0.18
CA LEU A 82 -15.45 4.00 -0.31
C LEU A 82 -15.46 4.91 -1.56
N ALA A 83 -16.54 4.87 -2.35
CA ALA A 83 -16.69 5.67 -3.55
C ALA A 83 -16.61 7.18 -3.25
N GLY A 84 -15.81 7.91 -4.03
CA GLY A 84 -15.66 9.36 -3.91
C GLY A 84 -14.93 9.83 -2.65
N LYS A 85 -14.38 8.93 -1.84
CA LYS A 85 -13.55 9.30 -0.69
C LYS A 85 -12.10 9.55 -1.12
N PRO A 86 -11.41 10.53 -0.53
CA PRO A 86 -9.99 10.77 -0.80
C PRO A 86 -9.16 9.55 -0.43
N VAL A 87 -8.16 9.25 -1.27
CA VAL A 87 -7.34 8.04 -1.12
C VAL A 87 -5.91 8.42 -0.72
N ARG A 88 -5.37 7.65 0.23
CA ARG A 88 -3.99 7.75 0.71
C ARG A 88 -3.31 6.38 0.65
N ILE A 89 -2.20 6.30 -0.06
CA ILE A 89 -1.32 5.14 -0.07
C ILE A 89 -0.29 5.32 1.06
N GLU A 90 -0.22 4.37 1.98
CA GLU A 90 0.69 4.38 3.11
C GLU A 90 1.72 3.24 2.98
N VAL A 91 2.98 3.58 2.70
CA VAL A 91 4.05 2.59 2.61
C VAL A 91 4.67 2.38 3.98
N ARG A 92 4.43 1.21 4.56
CA ARG A 92 4.98 0.80 5.85
C ARG A 92 6.29 0.04 5.67
N CYS A 93 7.40 0.76 5.79
CA CYS A 93 8.74 0.19 5.70
C CYS A 93 9.17 -0.41 7.04
N ALA A 94 9.61 -1.67 7.05
CA ALA A 94 10.24 -2.27 8.23
C ALA A 94 11.66 -1.75 8.48
N HIS A 95 12.34 -1.31 7.42
CA HIS A 95 13.68 -0.74 7.45
C HIS A 95 13.68 0.66 6.84
N MET A 96 14.61 1.52 7.28
CA MET A 96 14.80 2.84 6.68
C MET A 96 15.14 2.69 5.19
N PRO A 97 14.40 3.34 4.28
CA PRO A 97 14.75 3.37 2.86
C PRO A 97 16.09 4.06 2.62
N ASP A 98 16.90 3.49 1.73
CA ASP A 98 18.14 4.11 1.25
C ASP A 98 17.84 5.33 0.38
N ALA A 99 18.86 6.15 0.11
CA ALA A 99 18.75 7.35 -0.73
C ALA A 99 18.03 7.09 -2.07
N ARG A 100 18.40 6.02 -2.80
CA ARG A 100 17.73 5.70 -4.08
C ARG A 100 16.25 5.35 -3.92
N ALA A 101 15.90 4.65 -2.84
CA ALA A 101 14.51 4.30 -2.56
C ALA A 101 13.70 5.55 -2.16
N LEU A 102 14.30 6.46 -1.39
CA LEU A 102 13.70 7.75 -1.06
C LEU A 102 13.48 8.61 -2.31
N GLU A 103 14.45 8.65 -3.24
CA GLU A 103 14.29 9.35 -4.51
C GLU A 103 13.12 8.78 -5.33
N LEU A 104 13.04 7.45 -5.45
CA LEU A 104 11.92 6.79 -6.13
C LEU A 104 10.57 7.09 -5.46
N LEU A 105 10.50 6.99 -4.13
CA LEU A 105 9.30 7.31 -3.36
C LEU A 105 8.89 8.78 -3.54
N GLY A 106 9.86 9.70 -3.63
CA GLY A 106 9.61 11.11 -3.91
C GLY A 106 9.03 11.34 -5.30
N MET A 107 9.57 10.67 -6.32
CA MET A 107 9.04 10.75 -7.70
C MET A 107 7.61 10.20 -7.79
N ILE A 108 7.36 9.05 -7.13
CA ILE A 108 6.02 8.45 -7.08
C ILE A 108 5.04 9.37 -6.34
N HIS A 109 5.45 9.94 -5.20
CA HIS A 109 4.63 10.88 -4.45
C HIS A 109 4.20 12.07 -5.32
N ASP A 110 5.14 12.69 -6.04
CA ASP A 110 4.86 13.82 -6.92
C ASP A 110 3.87 13.43 -8.03
N GLN A 111 4.11 12.29 -8.69
CA GLN A 111 3.22 11.77 -9.73
C GLN A 111 1.79 11.50 -9.21
N LEU A 112 1.65 10.96 -7.99
CA LEU A 112 0.35 10.65 -7.40
C LEU A 112 -0.37 11.88 -6.86
N ALA A 113 0.36 12.89 -6.42
CA ALA A 113 -0.22 14.17 -6.03
C ALA A 113 -0.98 14.83 -7.20
N PHE A 114 -0.50 14.68 -8.44
CA PHE A 114 -1.24 15.13 -9.64
C PHE A 114 -2.56 14.40 -9.88
N GLN A 115 -2.76 13.23 -9.28
CA GLN A 115 -3.97 12.43 -9.38
C GLN A 115 -4.85 12.56 -8.11
N GLU A 116 -4.55 13.54 -7.25
CA GLU A 116 -5.21 13.74 -5.95
C GLU A 116 -5.07 12.54 -4.98
N ILE A 117 -4.10 11.65 -5.24
CA ILE A 117 -3.80 10.49 -4.38
C ILE A 117 -2.63 10.86 -3.47
N LYS A 118 -2.86 10.85 -2.16
CA LYS A 118 -1.81 11.14 -1.18
C LYS A 118 -0.91 9.92 -1.01
N THR A 119 0.38 10.14 -0.81
CA THR A 119 1.33 9.06 -0.48
C THR A 119 2.07 9.40 0.81
N GLU A 120 2.15 8.46 1.75
CA GLU A 120 2.84 8.63 3.02
C GLU A 120 3.77 7.45 3.28
N VAL A 121 5.02 7.72 3.66
CA VAL A 121 6.01 6.69 3.96
C VAL A 121 6.19 6.64 5.47
N VAL A 122 5.87 5.50 6.07
CA VAL A 122 5.94 5.26 7.51
C VAL A 122 6.97 4.17 7.77
N VAL A 123 8.06 4.53 8.44
CA VAL A 123 9.01 3.51 8.91
C VAL A 123 8.51 2.98 10.24
N ARG A 124 8.27 1.67 10.34
CA ARG A 124 7.93 1.01 11.60
C ARG A 124 9.14 1.11 12.53
N ASN A 125 9.17 2.12 13.39
CA ASN A 125 9.96 2.02 14.61
C ASN A 125 9.37 0.88 15.45
N ALA A 126 10.24 0.06 16.05
CA ALA A 126 9.85 -1.01 16.97
C ALA A 126 8.94 -0.52 18.13
N GLU A 127 8.88 0.79 18.31
CA GLU A 127 8.15 1.53 19.35
C GLU A 127 6.68 1.82 19.01
N ASP A 128 6.24 1.65 17.74
CA ASP A 128 4.81 1.69 17.36
C ASP A 128 4.11 0.35 17.64
N ARG A 129 4.74 -0.57 18.38
CA ARG A 129 4.00 -1.54 19.19
C ARG A 129 3.65 -0.88 20.52
N ARG A 130 2.73 0.09 20.53
CA ARG A 130 2.01 0.38 21.79
C ARG A 130 1.05 -0.79 22.02
N PRO A 131 1.27 -1.67 23.01
CA PRO A 131 0.13 -2.36 23.59
C PRO A 131 -0.79 -1.26 24.13
N LYS A 132 -2.04 -1.26 23.68
CA LYS A 132 -3.07 -0.64 24.49
C LYS A 132 -3.39 -1.64 25.59
N GLU A 133 -2.71 -1.51 26.71
CA GLU A 133 -3.26 -1.90 28.00
C GLU A 133 -2.63 -1.06 29.11
#